data_AF-A0A959TFV3-F1
#
_entry.id   AF-A0A959TFV3-F1
#
_cell.length_a   1.000
_cell.length_b   1.000
_cell.length_c   1.000
_cell.angle_alpha   90.00
_cell.angle_beta   90.00
_cell.angle_gamma   90.00
#
_symmetry.space_group_name_H-M   'P 1'
#
loop_
_entity.id
_entity.type
_entity.pdbx_description
1 polymer ?
#
loop_
_entity_poly.entity_id
_entity_poly.type
_entity_poly.pdbx_seq_one_letter_code
_entity_poly.pdbx_strand_id
1 'polypeptide(L)'
;LQGLLVAGIGWGFGGFVLQQFLIAAGVGILLLETVNYIEHYGLRRTRTGRGTYGRVMPVHSWNSDHLLGRLMLFELTRHSDHHYKASKKYQVLESMPDSPQLPTGYPGMMVLSLLPPLFFAVMHPRLRRLSAGQPGLELAA
;
A
#
# COMPACT_ATOMS: atom_id res chain seq x y z
N LEU A 1 18.75 14.81 10.96
CA LEU A 1 19.44 13.64 10.35
C LEU A 1 19.37 13.65 8.82
N GLN A 2 18.19 13.62 8.20
CA GLN A 2 18.06 13.61 6.72
C GLN A 2 18.66 14.86 6.03
N GLY A 3 18.42 16.07 6.56
CA GLY A 3 19.03 17.28 6.00
C GLY A 3 20.57 17.28 6.04
N LEU A 4 21.16 16.69 7.10
CA LEU A 4 22.62 16.52 7.21
C LEU A 4 23.15 15.50 6.21
N LEU A 5 22.41 14.42 5.94
CA LEU A 5 22.73 13.46 4.89
C LEU A 5 22.73 14.13 3.51
N VAL A 6 21.67 14.86 3.18
CA VAL A 6 21.55 15.58 1.90
C VAL A 6 22.66 16.62 1.73
N ALA A 7 22.92 17.42 2.76
CA ALA A 7 24.01 18.40 2.76
C ALA A 7 25.38 17.72 2.63
N GLY A 8 25.60 16.60 3.34
CA GLY A 8 26.82 15.80 3.27
C GLY A 8 27.06 15.20 1.88
N ILE A 9 26.02 14.71 1.20
CA ILE A 9 26.11 14.23 -0.19
C ILE A 9 26.50 15.37 -1.12
N GLY A 10 25.83 16.52 -1.01
CA GLY A 10 26.14 17.69 -1.84
C GLY A 10 27.56 18.21 -1.62
N TRP A 11 28.01 18.31 -0.37
CA TRP A 11 29.35 18.77 -0.04
C TRP A 11 30.44 17.78 -0.43
N GLY A 12 30.25 16.48 -0.18
CA GLY A 12 31.27 15.46 -0.40
C GLY A 12 31.38 14.97 -1.85
N PHE A 13 30.29 14.97 -2.62
CA PHE A 13 30.22 14.37 -3.96
C PHE A 13 29.78 15.35 -5.06
N GLY A 14 29.44 16.59 -4.70
CA GLY A 14 29.10 17.65 -5.65
C GLY A 14 27.64 17.66 -6.11
N GLY A 15 27.28 18.73 -6.83
CA GLY A 15 25.90 19.04 -7.21
C GLY A 15 25.24 18.02 -8.13
N PHE A 16 25.99 17.42 -9.07
CA PHE A 16 25.44 16.40 -9.97
C PHE A 16 24.99 15.14 -9.21
N VAL A 17 25.82 14.64 -8.29
CA VAL A 17 25.49 13.47 -7.47
C VAL A 17 24.30 13.77 -6.55
N LEU A 18 24.27 14.96 -5.95
CA LEU A 18 23.13 15.42 -5.17
C LEU A 18 21.83 15.42 -6.00
N GLN A 19 21.87 15.93 -7.23
CA GLN A 19 20.71 15.93 -8.12
C GLN A 19 20.23 14.51 -8.42
N GLN A 20 21.13 13.59 -8.77
CA GLN A 20 20.77 12.19 -9.02
C GLN A 20 20.18 11.51 -7.78
N PHE A 21 20.76 11.78 -6.60
CA PHE A 21 20.23 11.30 -5.32
C PHE A 21 18.81 11.79 -5.07
N LEU A 22 18.54 13.09 -5.26
CA LEU A 22 17.21 13.66 -5.07
C LEU A 22 16.18 13.09 -6.05
N ILE A 23 16.56 12.87 -7.31
CA ILE A 23 15.70 12.21 -8.30
C ILE A 23 15.37 10.78 -7.86
N ALA A 24 16.38 9.99 -7.48
CA ALA A 24 16.18 8.61 -7.03
C ALA A 24 15.32 8.55 -5.75
N ALA A 25 15.54 9.46 -4.79
CA ALA A 25 14.71 9.58 -3.60
C ALA A 25 13.26 9.94 -3.94
N GLY A 26 13.06 10.89 -4.85
CA GLY A 26 11.74 11.27 -5.35
C GLY A 26 11.01 10.09 -6.00
N VAL A 27 11.69 9.32 -6.86
CA VAL A 27 11.15 8.09 -7.45
C VAL A 27 10.78 7.08 -6.37
N GLY A 28 11.65 6.86 -5.38
CA GLY A 28 11.38 5.95 -4.27
C GLY A 28 10.17 6.36 -3.43
N ILE A 29 10.02 7.65 -3.14
CA ILE A 29 8.85 8.20 -2.43
C ILE A 29 7.59 7.98 -3.25
N LEU A 30 7.59 8.36 -4.53
CA LEU A 30 6.41 8.21 -5.40
C LEU A 30 6.01 6.73 -5.53
N LEU A 31 6.99 5.84 -5.65
CA LEU A 31 6.75 4.40 -5.71
C LEU A 31 6.10 3.89 -4.42
N LEU A 32 6.65 4.26 -3.26
CA LEU A 32 6.13 3.89 -1.95
C LEU A 32 4.71 4.41 -1.73
N GLU A 33 4.46 5.68 -2.04
CA GLU A 33 3.14 6.30 -1.90
C GLU A 33 2.12 5.68 -2.86
N THR A 34 2.52 5.31 -4.08
CA THR A 34 1.65 4.60 -5.01
C THR A 34 1.23 3.25 -4.46
N VAL A 35 2.18 2.48 -3.91
CA VAL A 35 1.91 1.18 -3.28
C VAL A 35 1.00 1.34 -2.06
N ASN A 36 1.33 2.26 -1.14
CA ASN A 36 0.50 2.57 0.03
C ASN A 36 -0.92 2.97 -0.38
N TYR A 37 -1.06 3.77 -1.45
CA TYR A 37 -2.35 4.22 -1.94
C TYR A 37 -3.22 3.04 -2.39
N ILE A 38 -2.70 2.14 -3.24
CA ILE A 38 -3.48 1.01 -3.74
C ILE A 38 -3.78 -0.03 -2.64
N GLU A 39 -2.87 -0.22 -1.69
CA GLU A 39 -2.99 -1.14 -0.56
C GLU A 39 -4.07 -0.73 0.43
N HIS A 40 -4.31 0.56 0.60
CA HIS A 40 -5.25 1.09 1.60
C HIS A 40 -6.47 1.79 0.98
N TYR A 41 -6.60 1.77 -0.35
CA TYR A 41 -7.64 2.54 -1.03
C TYR A 41 -9.05 2.18 -0.54
N GLY A 42 -9.74 3.18 0.00
CA GLY A 42 -11.17 3.11 0.33
C GLY A 42 -11.54 2.27 1.55
N LEU A 43 -10.58 1.63 2.23
CA LEU A 43 -10.83 0.75 3.38
C LEU A 43 -10.57 1.47 4.71
N ARG A 44 -11.52 1.42 5.64
CA ARG A 44 -11.41 2.01 6.97
C ARG A 44 -11.86 1.04 8.05
N ARG A 45 -11.31 1.23 9.24
CA ARG A 45 -11.70 0.51 10.45
C ARG A 45 -12.96 1.11 11.03
N THR A 46 -13.87 0.28 11.54
CA THR A 46 -15.03 0.75 12.27
C THR A 46 -14.64 1.56 13.51
N ARG A 47 -15.30 2.69 13.72
CA ARG A 47 -15.18 3.46 14.96
C ARG A 47 -15.95 2.79 16.09
N THR A 48 -15.31 2.66 17.24
CA THR A 48 -15.97 2.20 18.47
C THR A 48 -16.82 3.32 19.03
N GLY A 49 -17.84 2.97 19.83
CA GLY A 49 -18.69 3.96 20.53
C GLY A 49 -17.94 4.87 21.51
N ARG A 50 -16.64 4.62 21.77
CA ARG A 50 -15.76 5.45 22.61
C ARG A 50 -14.86 6.39 21.80
N GLY A 51 -15.08 6.52 20.49
CA GLY A 51 -14.28 7.38 19.61
C GLY A 51 -12.91 6.80 19.23
N THR A 52 -12.62 5.55 19.58
CA THR A 52 -11.41 4.83 19.14
C THR A 52 -11.71 3.99 17.89
N TYR A 53 -10.70 3.36 17.29
CA TYR A 53 -10.88 2.42 16.18
C TYR A 53 -10.77 0.98 16.65
N GLY A 54 -11.47 0.08 15.97
CA GLY A 54 -11.29 -1.36 16.14
C GLY A 54 -9.86 -1.84 15.84
N ARG A 55 -9.60 -3.09 16.23
CA ARG A 55 -8.33 -3.77 15.91
C ARG A 55 -8.14 -3.85 14.39
N VAL A 56 -6.89 -3.80 13.93
CA VAL A 56 -6.56 -4.05 12.53
C VAL A 56 -6.81 -5.54 12.22
N MET A 57 -7.73 -5.79 11.29
CA MET A 57 -8.06 -7.08 10.70
C MET A 57 -7.61 -7.15 9.23
N PRO A 58 -7.45 -8.35 8.64
CA PRO A 58 -7.01 -8.53 7.26
C PRO A 58 -7.84 -7.76 6.21
N VAL A 59 -9.13 -7.53 6.50
CA VAL A 59 -10.07 -6.79 5.65
C VAL A 59 -9.71 -5.32 5.44
N HIS A 60 -8.83 -4.73 6.26
CA HIS A 60 -8.50 -3.29 6.21
C HIS A 60 -7.36 -2.94 5.24
N SER A 61 -6.97 -3.86 4.37
CA SER A 61 -5.90 -3.66 3.41
C SER A 61 -6.05 -4.63 2.24
N TRP A 62 -5.73 -4.18 1.03
CA TRP A 62 -5.73 -4.98 -0.18
C TRP A 62 -4.49 -5.88 -0.26
N ASN A 63 -4.72 -7.12 -0.65
CA ASN A 63 -3.71 -8.17 -0.81
C ASN A 63 -3.51 -8.50 -2.29
N SER A 64 -2.44 -9.23 -2.63
CA SER A 64 -2.36 -9.85 -3.96
C SER A 64 -1.65 -11.20 -3.97
N ASP A 65 -2.28 -12.17 -4.64
CA ASP A 65 -1.75 -13.51 -4.89
C ASP A 65 -0.94 -13.64 -6.20
N HIS A 66 -0.82 -12.57 -7.00
CA HIS A 66 -0.14 -12.63 -8.30
C HIS A 66 1.36 -12.85 -8.15
N LEU A 67 1.86 -13.92 -8.79
CA LEU A 67 3.26 -14.38 -8.68
C LEU A 67 4.29 -13.29 -9.03
N LEU A 68 4.06 -12.54 -10.12
CA LEU A 68 5.02 -11.52 -10.57
C LEU A 68 5.21 -10.43 -9.50
N GLY A 69 4.13 -9.99 -8.87
CA GLY A 69 4.19 -9.00 -7.79
C GLY A 69 4.92 -9.56 -6.56
N ARG A 70 4.63 -10.80 -6.18
CA ARG A 70 5.27 -11.48 -5.05
C ARG A 70 6.78 -11.58 -5.21
N LEU A 71 7.25 -11.92 -6.42
CA LEU A 71 8.68 -12.01 -6.71
C LEU A 71 9.34 -10.63 -6.75
N MET A 72 8.76 -9.69 -7.49
CA MET A 72 9.35 -8.36 -7.70
C MET A 72 9.39 -7.52 -6.42
N LEU A 73 8.41 -7.70 -5.53
CA LEU A 73 8.26 -6.92 -4.31
C LEU A 73 8.56 -7.73 -3.05
N PHE A 74 9.23 -8.89 -3.16
CA PHE A 74 9.64 -9.71 -2.02
C PHE A 74 8.52 -10.02 -1.03
N GLU A 75 7.41 -10.56 -1.53
CA GLU A 75 6.20 -10.90 -0.76
C GLU A 75 5.52 -9.70 -0.08
N LEU A 76 5.88 -8.45 -0.41
CA LEU A 76 5.14 -7.24 0.03
C LEU A 76 3.65 -7.35 -0.27
N THR A 77 3.30 -8.09 -1.33
CA THR A 77 1.91 -8.30 -1.71
C THR A 77 1.08 -9.07 -0.66
N ARG A 78 1.71 -9.64 0.37
CA ARG A 78 1.11 -10.23 1.59
C ARG A 78 0.79 -9.19 2.66
N HIS A 79 0.38 -8.02 2.20
CA HIS A 79 0.21 -6.83 3.01
C HIS A 79 -0.78 -7.01 4.16
N SER A 80 -1.89 -7.72 3.90
CA SER A 80 -2.94 -7.91 4.89
C SER A 80 -2.50 -8.74 6.10
N ASP A 81 -1.66 -9.76 5.89
CA ASP A 81 -1.07 -10.55 7.00
C ASP A 81 -0.03 -9.71 7.76
N HIS A 82 0.77 -8.91 7.05
CA HIS A 82 1.71 -7.98 7.68
C HIS A 82 0.99 -6.96 8.58
N HIS A 83 -0.07 -6.33 8.12
CA HIS A 83 -0.82 -5.38 8.96
C HIS A 83 -1.62 -6.04 10.08
N TYR A 84 -2.06 -7.28 9.89
CA TYR A 84 -2.70 -8.06 10.94
C TYR A 84 -1.70 -8.47 12.05
N LYS A 85 -0.47 -8.83 11.67
CA LYS A 85 0.61 -9.23 12.58
C LYS A 85 1.97 -8.69 12.10
N ALA A 86 2.23 -7.41 12.38
CA ALA A 86 3.43 -6.70 11.89
C ALA A 86 4.77 -7.27 12.39
N SER A 87 4.75 -8.07 13.46
CA SER A 87 5.95 -8.77 13.96
C SER A 87 6.33 -10.01 13.14
N LYS A 88 5.48 -10.46 12.22
CA LYS A 88 5.74 -11.60 11.34
C LYS A 88 6.75 -11.20 10.27
N LYS A 89 7.80 -12.02 10.08
CA LYS A 89 8.85 -11.77 9.08
C LYS A 89 8.31 -11.99 7.66
N TYR A 90 8.83 -11.23 6.69
CA TYR A 90 8.29 -11.22 5.33
C TYR A 90 8.29 -12.61 4.65
N GLN A 91 9.28 -13.46 4.94
CA GLN A 91 9.43 -14.78 4.31
C GLN A 91 8.33 -15.77 4.67
N VAL A 92 7.59 -15.51 5.75
CA VAL A 92 6.55 -16.41 6.25
C VAL A 92 5.16 -15.81 6.11
N LEU A 93 5.03 -14.64 5.49
CA LEU A 93 3.72 -14.01 5.30
C LEU A 93 2.81 -14.86 4.41
N GLU A 94 1.53 -14.87 4.73
CA GLU A 94 0.52 -15.73 4.10
C GLU A 94 -0.55 -14.90 3.39
N SER A 95 -1.26 -15.52 2.44
CA SER A 95 -2.49 -14.94 1.91
C SER A 95 -3.61 -15.09 2.94
N MET A 96 -4.30 -14.00 3.26
CA MET A 96 -5.43 -14.04 4.19
C MET A 96 -6.73 -14.23 3.41
N PRO A 97 -7.51 -15.32 3.62
CA PRO A 97 -8.74 -15.57 2.85
C PRO A 97 -9.76 -14.44 2.90
N ASP A 98 -9.83 -13.74 4.04
CA ASP A 98 -10.76 -12.62 4.25
C ASP A 98 -10.27 -11.30 3.68
N SER A 99 -9.02 -11.23 3.20
CA SER A 99 -8.46 -9.98 2.67
C SER A 99 -9.02 -9.65 1.28
N PRO A 100 -9.37 -8.38 1.01
CA PRO A 100 -9.73 -7.94 -0.32
C PRO A 100 -8.53 -8.06 -1.26
N GLN A 101 -8.75 -8.43 -2.52
CA GLN A 101 -7.68 -8.75 -3.47
C GLN A 101 -7.60 -7.71 -4.60
N LEU A 102 -6.39 -7.23 -4.88
CA LEU A 102 -6.12 -6.34 -6.01
C LEU A 102 -6.39 -7.08 -7.33
N PRO A 103 -7.25 -6.53 -8.22
CA PRO A 103 -7.80 -7.28 -9.35
C PRO A 103 -6.78 -7.64 -10.44
N THR A 104 -5.71 -6.87 -10.58
CA THR A 104 -4.64 -7.09 -11.57
C THR A 104 -3.26 -7.24 -10.93
N GLY A 105 -3.22 -7.36 -9.60
CA GLY A 105 -1.99 -7.32 -8.81
C GLY A 105 -1.30 -5.95 -8.81
N TYR A 106 -0.12 -5.88 -8.19
CA TYR A 106 0.56 -4.61 -7.92
C TYR A 106 0.93 -3.84 -9.19
N PRO A 107 1.65 -4.44 -10.18
CA PRO A 107 2.05 -3.67 -11.37
C PRO A 107 0.87 -3.07 -12.13
N GLY A 108 -0.21 -3.85 -12.31
CA GLY A 108 -1.41 -3.37 -13.00
C GLY A 108 -2.13 -2.27 -12.22
N MET A 109 -2.26 -2.43 -10.91
CA MET A 109 -2.94 -1.44 -10.07
C MET A 109 -2.15 -0.15 -9.91
N MET A 110 -0.82 -0.22 -9.87
CA MET A 110 0.06 0.96 -9.85
C MET A 110 -0.09 1.79 -11.13
N VAL A 111 -0.11 1.14 -12.31
CA VAL A 111 -0.33 1.85 -13.58
C VAL A 111 -1.74 2.45 -13.61
N LEU A 112 -2.75 1.69 -13.17
CA LEU A 112 -4.13 2.18 -13.13
C LEU A 112 -4.28 3.38 -12.19
N SER A 113 -3.62 3.40 -11.02
CA SER A 113 -3.73 4.51 -10.07
C SER A 113 -3.21 5.85 -10.59
N LEU A 114 -2.37 5.84 -11.63
CA LEU A 114 -1.93 7.05 -12.32
C LEU A 114 -3.03 7.67 -13.21
N LEU A 115 -4.12 6.94 -13.47
CA LEU A 115 -5.26 7.35 -14.29
C LEU A 115 -6.56 7.28 -13.46
N PRO A 116 -6.85 8.31 -12.62
CA PRO A 116 -7.93 8.24 -11.63
C PRO A 116 -9.31 7.81 -12.17
N PRO A 117 -9.79 8.29 -13.35
CA PRO A 117 -11.09 7.85 -13.86
C PRO A 117 -11.17 6.34 -14.09
N LEU A 118 -10.10 5.72 -14.59
CA LEU A 118 -10.04 4.28 -14.82
C LEU A 118 -9.91 3.53 -13.49
N PHE A 119 -9.06 4.01 -12.59
CA PHE A 119 -8.91 3.44 -11.26
C PHE A 119 -10.24 3.42 -10.49
N PHE A 120 -10.99 4.53 -10.50
CA PHE A 120 -12.30 4.64 -9.84
C PHE A 120 -13.33 3.71 -10.47
N ALA A 121 -13.37 3.61 -11.81
CA ALA A 121 -14.24 2.68 -12.51
C ALA A 121 -13.99 1.22 -12.11
N VAL A 122 -12.74 0.87 -11.77
CA VAL A 122 -12.37 -0.48 -11.29
C VAL A 122 -12.64 -0.65 -9.80
N MET A 123 -12.27 0.31 -8.96
CA MET A 123 -12.23 0.15 -7.50
C MET A 123 -13.57 0.43 -6.82
N HIS A 124 -14.32 1.44 -7.25
CA HIS A 124 -15.58 1.81 -6.57
C HIS A 124 -16.63 0.69 -6.58
N PRO A 125 -16.86 -0.05 -7.68
CA PRO A 125 -17.78 -1.20 -7.65
C PRO A 125 -17.34 -2.29 -6.67
N ARG A 126 -16.03 -2.47 -6.47
CA ARG A 126 -15.48 -3.48 -5.55
C ARG A 126 -15.65 -3.06 -4.09
N LEU A 127 -15.38 -1.78 -3.78
CA LEU A 127 -15.62 -1.23 -2.45
C LEU A 127 -17.09 -1.40 -2.03
N ARG A 128 -18.03 -1.07 -2.92
CA ARG A 128 -19.48 -1.25 -2.66
C ARG A 128 -19.87 -2.71 -2.38
N ARG A 129 -19.24 -3.67 -3.05
CA ARG A 129 -19.47 -5.10 -2.80
C ARG A 129 -18.91 -5.55 -1.45
N LEU A 130 -17.73 -5.05 -1.07
CA LEU A 130 -17.09 -5.37 0.21
C LEU A 130 -17.90 -4.82 1.40
N SER A 131 -18.37 -3.58 1.32
CA SER A 131 -19.16 -2.96 2.40
C SER A 131 -20.49 -3.66 2.66
N ALA A 132 -21.07 -4.31 1.65
CA ALA A 132 -22.32 -5.04 1.80
C ALA A 132 -22.13 -6.42 2.49
N GLY A 133 -20.91 -6.95 2.51
CA GLY A 133 -20.64 -8.33 2.92
C GLY A 133 -19.71 -8.52 4.11
N GLN A 134 -19.03 -7.47 4.61
CA GLN A 134 -18.03 -7.59 5.68
C GLN A 134 -18.36 -6.75 6.92
N PRO A 135 -18.74 -7.39 8.05
CA PRO A 135 -18.90 -6.72 9.33
C PRO A 135 -17.57 -6.09 9.79
N GLY A 136 -17.60 -4.84 10.25
CA GLY A 136 -16.42 -4.16 10.79
C GLY A 136 -15.54 -3.40 9.78
N LEU A 137 -15.95 -3.34 8.51
CA LEU A 137 -15.34 -2.52 7.48
C LEU A 137 -16.18 -1.26 7.24
N GLU A 138 -15.56 -0.08 7.39
CA GLU A 138 -16.12 1.18 6.92
C GLU A 138 -15.46 1.57 5.59
N LEU A 139 -16.18 2.25 4.70
CA LEU A 139 -15.59 2.83 3.49
C LEU A 139 -15.18 4.28 3.75
N ALA A 140 -14.09 4.72 3.13
CA ALA A 140 -13.85 6.16 2.98
C ALA A 140 -14.93 6.73 2.05
N ALA A 141 -15.75 7.65 2.56
CA ALA A 141 -16.72 8.41 1.78
C ALA A 141 -16.04 9.30 0.74
#